data_AF-A0A838Z8Q8-F1
#
_entry.id   AF-A0A838Z8Q8-F1
#
_cell.length_a   1.000
_cell.length_b   1.000
_cell.length_c   1.000
_cell.angle_alpha   90.00
_cell.angle_beta   90.00
_cell.angle_gamma   90.00
#
_symmetry.space_group_name_H-M   'P 1'
#
loop_
_entity.id
_entity.type
_entity.pdbx_description
1 polymer ?
#
loop_
_entity_poly.entity_id
_entity_poly.type
_entity_poly.pdbx_seq_one_letter_code
_entity_poly.pdbx_strand_id
1 'polypeptide(L)'
;MQTTEDQFQFFEGVFFETLGRDVQVTEYRLLQGGSINITVQVHTNEGKYFIKYNTRNHEGMFETEAKGLNLLREAEVIRIPEVINWGRRDGQDYLVLENIEYSKPNFNYWEVLGQNLAKLHRNTNDFFGLHFNNYIGSLPQNNEPYTDWLSFFIEKRLNIQAGLAYYNDLISKDLYDKFQNFYKALPNLLPNENPALLHGDLWSGNVITDDKGNPCLVDPAVYYGNREMEMAFTSLFGGFDNRFYEAYHESFPLQPRFDERIPVYNIYPLMVHVNIFGTSYLPPVLRTLNRYL
;
A
#
# COMPACT_ATOMS: atom_id res chain seq x y z
N MET A 1 2.55 -26.68 -17.16
CA MET A 1 3.30 -25.45 -17.50
C MET A 1 2.52 -24.79 -18.61
N GLN A 2 2.06 -23.55 -18.42
CA GLN A 2 1.57 -22.74 -19.54
C GLN A 2 2.74 -22.53 -20.50
N THR A 3 2.49 -22.71 -21.79
CA THR A 3 3.46 -22.41 -22.84
C THR A 3 3.57 -20.90 -23.01
N THR A 4 4.66 -20.42 -23.63
CA THR A 4 4.78 -19.00 -24.01
C THR A 4 3.60 -18.57 -24.89
N GLU A 5 3.14 -19.45 -25.78
CA GLU A 5 2.01 -19.20 -26.68
C GLU A 5 0.68 -19.00 -25.91
N ASP A 6 0.43 -19.81 -24.87
CA ASP A 6 -0.75 -19.64 -23.99
C ASP A 6 -0.75 -18.26 -23.30
N GLN A 7 0.43 -17.75 -22.95
CA GLN A 7 0.56 -16.46 -22.25
C GLN A 7 0.32 -15.26 -23.19
N PHE A 8 0.77 -15.33 -24.45
CA PHE A 8 0.43 -14.33 -25.45
C PHE A 8 -1.08 -14.29 -25.70
N GLN A 9 -1.71 -15.45 -25.93
CA GLN A 9 -3.15 -15.55 -26.12
C GLN A 9 -3.95 -15.01 -24.93
N PHE A 10 -3.47 -15.26 -23.71
CA PHE A 10 -4.06 -14.68 -22.51
C PHE A 10 -4.04 -13.15 -22.55
N PHE A 11 -2.89 -12.52 -22.82
CA PHE A 11 -2.79 -11.06 -22.86
C PHE A 11 -3.58 -10.44 -24.01
N GLU A 12 -3.55 -11.04 -25.20
CA GLU A 12 -4.35 -10.59 -26.35
C GLU A 12 -5.86 -10.66 -26.03
N GLY A 13 -6.31 -11.73 -25.36
CA GLY A 13 -7.68 -11.86 -24.88
C GLY A 13 -8.05 -10.80 -23.83
N VAL A 14 -7.15 -10.51 -22.88
CA VAL A 14 -7.31 -9.42 -21.91
C VAL A 14 -7.45 -8.07 -22.62
N PHE A 15 -6.62 -7.77 -23.62
CA PHE A 15 -6.73 -6.52 -24.37
C PHE A 15 -8.00 -6.44 -25.21
N PHE A 16 -8.44 -7.54 -25.80
CA PHE A 16 -9.71 -7.57 -26.53
C PHE A 16 -10.90 -7.22 -25.63
N GLU A 17 -10.97 -7.81 -24.43
CA GLU A 17 -12.00 -7.48 -23.43
C GLU A 17 -11.90 -6.03 -22.94
N THR A 18 -10.68 -5.51 -22.84
CA THR A 18 -10.40 -4.17 -22.31
C THR A 18 -10.66 -3.05 -23.32
N LEU A 19 -10.27 -3.25 -24.58
CA LEU A 19 -10.24 -2.21 -25.62
C LEU A 19 -11.31 -2.41 -26.70
N GLY A 20 -11.99 -3.58 -26.71
CA GLY A 20 -13.04 -3.90 -27.67
C GLY A 20 -12.53 -4.17 -29.10
N ARG A 21 -11.23 -4.42 -29.26
CA ARG A 21 -10.57 -4.69 -30.55
C ARG A 21 -9.35 -5.57 -30.37
N ASP A 22 -8.91 -6.21 -31.46
CA ASP A 22 -7.71 -7.03 -31.46
C ASP A 22 -6.45 -6.18 -31.25
N VAL A 23 -5.65 -6.55 -30.24
CA VAL A 23 -4.35 -5.94 -29.95
C VAL A 23 -3.31 -7.04 -29.99
N GLN A 24 -2.32 -6.88 -30.86
CA GLN A 24 -1.25 -7.86 -31.04
C GLN A 24 -0.19 -7.67 -29.97
N VAL A 25 0.10 -8.73 -29.21
CA VAL A 25 1.20 -8.73 -28.26
C VAL A 25 2.49 -9.09 -28.98
N THR A 26 3.50 -8.24 -28.85
CA THR A 26 4.80 -8.41 -29.54
C THR A 26 5.87 -8.96 -28.60
N GLU A 27 5.83 -8.56 -27.33
CA GLU A 27 6.76 -8.99 -26.29
C GLU A 27 6.08 -8.86 -24.93
N TYR A 28 6.45 -9.69 -23.96
CA TYR A 28 6.18 -9.40 -22.55
C TYR A 28 7.44 -9.64 -21.71
N ARG A 29 7.61 -8.83 -20.67
CA ARG A 29 8.76 -8.91 -19.75
C ARG A 29 8.26 -9.12 -18.33
N LEU A 30 8.70 -10.20 -17.70
CA LEU A 30 8.50 -10.41 -16.27
C LEU A 30 9.28 -9.36 -15.49
N LEU A 31 8.59 -8.67 -14.60
CA LEU A 31 9.18 -7.71 -13.67
C LEU A 31 9.36 -8.40 -12.32
N GLN A 32 10.53 -8.22 -11.70
CA GLN A 32 10.78 -8.72 -10.35
C GLN A 32 10.19 -7.74 -9.34
N GLY A 33 9.66 -8.25 -8.22
CA GLY A 33 9.23 -7.42 -7.08
C GLY A 33 7.94 -7.88 -6.40
N GLY A 34 7.04 -8.56 -7.12
CA GLY A 34 5.82 -9.10 -6.53
C GLY A 34 6.08 -10.35 -5.68
N SER A 35 5.70 -10.33 -4.40
CA SER A 35 5.71 -11.54 -3.54
C SER A 35 4.47 -12.43 -3.75
N ILE A 36 3.42 -11.89 -4.37
CA ILE A 36 2.07 -12.50 -4.42
C ILE A 36 1.52 -12.53 -5.85
N ASN A 37 1.67 -11.43 -6.58
CA ASN A 37 1.20 -11.25 -7.95
C ASN A 37 2.36 -11.38 -8.94
N ILE A 38 2.06 -11.90 -10.13
CA ILE A 38 2.99 -11.85 -11.25
C ILE A 38 2.79 -10.49 -11.92
N THR A 39 3.89 -9.75 -12.07
CA THR A 39 3.90 -8.43 -12.71
C THR A 39 4.65 -8.50 -14.03
N VAL A 40 4.03 -8.02 -15.10
CA VAL A 40 4.62 -7.99 -16.44
C VAL A 40 4.46 -6.62 -17.09
N GLN A 41 5.45 -6.24 -17.88
CA GLN A 41 5.29 -5.19 -18.89
C GLN A 41 4.98 -5.87 -20.22
N VAL A 42 3.85 -5.53 -20.83
CA VAL A 42 3.41 -6.10 -22.12
C VAL A 42 3.54 -5.05 -23.20
N HIS A 43 4.27 -5.39 -24.27
CA HIS A 43 4.49 -4.56 -25.44
C HIS A 43 3.51 -5.01 -26.52
N THR A 44 2.84 -4.05 -27.14
CA THR A 44 1.83 -4.30 -28.16
C THR A 44 2.07 -3.39 -29.37
N ASN A 45 1.30 -3.62 -30.43
CA ASN A 45 1.23 -2.70 -31.56
C ASN A 45 0.59 -1.33 -31.21
N GLU A 46 -0.02 -1.18 -30.03
CA GLU A 46 -0.70 0.05 -29.59
C GLU A 46 0.01 0.76 -28.43
N GLY A 47 1.15 0.24 -27.96
CA GLY A 47 1.91 0.80 -26.84
C GLY A 47 2.27 -0.25 -25.80
N LYS A 48 2.67 0.22 -24.62
CA LYS A 48 3.05 -0.64 -23.51
C LYS A 48 2.04 -0.53 -22.39
N TYR A 49 1.80 -1.67 -21.75
CA TYR A 49 0.89 -1.80 -20.62
C TYR A 49 1.58 -2.52 -19.48
N PHE A 50 1.17 -2.21 -18.25
CA PHE A 50 1.60 -2.95 -17.09
C PHE A 50 0.45 -3.85 -16.63
N ILE A 51 0.70 -5.15 -16.52
CA ILE A 51 -0.33 -6.11 -16.11
C ILE A 51 0.12 -6.83 -14.85
N LYS A 52 -0.76 -6.84 -13.85
CA LYS A 52 -0.69 -7.75 -12.72
C LYS A 52 -1.67 -8.89 -12.95
N TYR A 53 -1.26 -10.10 -12.63
CA TYR A 53 -2.18 -11.24 -12.64
C TYR A 53 -1.78 -12.27 -11.59
N ASN A 54 -2.75 -13.06 -11.16
CA ASN A 54 -2.50 -14.20 -10.27
C ASN A 54 -3.51 -15.32 -10.53
N THR A 55 -3.17 -16.52 -10.04
CA THR A 55 -4.00 -17.74 -10.13
C THR A 55 -4.64 -18.11 -8.78
N ARG A 56 -4.37 -17.32 -7.73
CA ARG A 56 -4.83 -17.60 -6.37
C ARG A 56 -6.17 -16.92 -6.17
N ASN A 57 -7.08 -17.56 -5.44
CA ASN A 57 -8.42 -17.02 -5.20
C ASN A 57 -8.39 -15.89 -4.15
N HIS A 58 -7.78 -14.75 -4.49
CA HIS A 58 -7.87 -13.50 -3.74
C HIS A 58 -9.02 -12.68 -4.31
N GLU A 59 -10.24 -13.13 -4.06
CA GLU A 59 -11.47 -12.56 -4.63
C GLU A 59 -11.53 -11.03 -4.41
N GLY A 60 -11.65 -10.28 -5.51
CA GLY A 60 -11.76 -8.82 -5.46
C GLY A 60 -10.46 -8.06 -5.18
N MET A 61 -9.29 -8.70 -5.12
CA MET A 61 -8.01 -8.01 -4.89
C MET A 61 -7.75 -6.93 -5.95
N PHE A 62 -7.79 -7.28 -7.24
CA PHE A 62 -7.52 -6.32 -8.30
C PHE A 62 -8.64 -5.28 -8.49
N GLU A 63 -9.89 -5.65 -8.21
CA GLU A 63 -11.01 -4.69 -8.18
C GLU A 63 -10.78 -3.62 -7.09
N THR A 64 -10.40 -4.04 -5.88
CA THR A 64 -10.20 -3.13 -4.76
C THR A 64 -8.93 -2.30 -4.89
N GLU A 65 -7.86 -2.85 -5.49
CA GLU A 65 -6.67 -2.10 -5.89
C GLU A 65 -7.01 -1.04 -6.95
N ALA A 66 -7.78 -1.40 -7.99
CA ALA A 66 -8.26 -0.46 -9.01
C ALA A 66 -9.08 0.69 -8.39
N LYS A 67 -9.98 0.39 -7.44
CA LYS A 67 -10.73 1.41 -6.70
C LYS A 67 -9.81 2.32 -5.88
N GLY A 68 -8.79 1.74 -5.23
CA GLY A 68 -7.80 2.50 -4.46
C GLY A 68 -6.96 3.44 -5.33
N LEU A 69 -6.44 2.96 -6.46
CA LEU A 69 -5.70 3.77 -7.44
C LEU A 69 -6.55 4.93 -7.95
N ASN A 70 -7.81 4.68 -8.31
CA ASN A 70 -8.72 5.72 -8.75
C ASN A 70 -9.00 6.76 -7.65
N LEU A 71 -9.24 6.32 -6.41
CA LEU A 71 -9.46 7.23 -5.28
C LEU A 71 -8.24 8.13 -5.01
N LEU A 72 -7.02 7.60 -5.10
CA LEU A 72 -5.80 8.41 -4.98
C LEU A 72 -5.64 9.40 -6.15
N ARG A 73 -5.99 8.96 -7.37
CA ARG A 73 -5.90 9.76 -8.59
C ARG A 73 -6.86 10.94 -8.60
N GLU A 74 -8.06 10.78 -8.02
CA GLU A 74 -9.06 11.85 -7.86
C GLU A 74 -8.54 13.07 -7.07
N ALA A 75 -7.52 12.89 -6.22
CA ALA A 75 -6.91 13.99 -5.50
C ALA A 75 -6.04 14.91 -6.38
N GLU A 76 -5.63 14.46 -7.57
CA GLU A 76 -4.86 15.23 -8.56
C GLU A 76 -3.56 15.89 -8.03
N VAL A 77 -2.93 15.28 -7.02
CA VAL A 77 -1.74 15.85 -6.34
C VAL A 77 -0.45 15.10 -6.61
N ILE A 78 -0.50 13.79 -6.84
CA ILE A 78 0.66 12.93 -7.13
C ILE A 78 0.32 12.06 -8.35
N ARG A 79 1.32 11.68 -9.14
CA ARG A 79 1.11 10.73 -10.23
C ARG A 79 0.71 9.37 -9.66
N ILE A 80 -0.40 8.82 -10.16
CA ILE A 80 -0.89 7.47 -9.88
C ILE A 80 -1.15 6.81 -11.24
N PRO A 81 -0.76 5.54 -11.45
CA PRO A 81 -1.06 4.83 -12.68
C PRO A 81 -2.56 4.86 -13.01
N GLU A 82 -2.90 5.23 -14.24
CA GLU A 82 -4.24 5.03 -14.78
C GLU A 82 -4.62 3.54 -14.76
N VAL A 83 -5.81 3.27 -14.24
CA VAL A 83 -6.45 1.95 -14.30
C VAL A 83 -7.16 1.82 -15.64
N ILE A 84 -6.72 0.87 -16.46
CA ILE A 84 -7.30 0.65 -17.78
C ILE A 84 -8.43 -0.38 -17.67
N ASN A 85 -8.18 -1.52 -17.01
CA ASN A 85 -9.19 -2.54 -16.77
C ASN A 85 -8.77 -3.51 -15.66
N TRP A 86 -9.70 -4.30 -15.15
CA TRP A 86 -9.45 -5.45 -14.30
C TRP A 86 -10.55 -6.49 -14.55
N GLY A 87 -10.26 -7.76 -14.29
CA GLY A 87 -11.22 -8.81 -14.58
C GLY A 87 -10.68 -10.19 -14.26
N ARG A 88 -11.38 -11.19 -14.80
CA ARG A 88 -11.00 -12.60 -14.67
C ARG A 88 -11.10 -13.28 -16.02
N ARG A 89 -10.03 -13.95 -16.44
CA ARG A 89 -9.96 -14.71 -17.68
C ARG A 89 -9.15 -15.98 -17.48
N ASP A 90 -9.62 -17.10 -18.03
CA ASP A 90 -8.92 -18.40 -18.00
C ASP A 90 -8.50 -18.85 -16.59
N GLY A 91 -9.31 -18.50 -15.58
CA GLY A 91 -9.05 -18.82 -14.18
C GLY A 91 -8.01 -17.92 -13.49
N GLN A 92 -7.59 -16.83 -14.14
CA GLN A 92 -6.66 -15.84 -13.59
C GLN A 92 -7.38 -14.50 -13.41
N ASP A 93 -7.20 -13.90 -12.24
CA ASP A 93 -7.61 -12.51 -12.02
C ASP A 93 -6.50 -11.58 -12.53
N TYR A 94 -6.87 -10.44 -13.11
CA TYR A 94 -5.91 -9.49 -13.69
C TYR A 94 -6.25 -8.03 -13.40
N LEU A 95 -5.23 -7.17 -13.45
CA LEU A 95 -5.30 -5.71 -13.44
C LEU A 95 -4.40 -5.17 -14.55
N VAL A 96 -4.97 -4.39 -15.47
CA VAL A 96 -4.28 -3.68 -16.54
C VAL A 96 -4.16 -2.21 -16.15
N LEU A 97 -2.92 -1.73 -16.06
CA LEU A 97 -2.57 -0.35 -15.75
C LEU A 97 -1.81 0.28 -16.91
N GLU A 98 -1.77 1.61 -16.93
CA GLU A 98 -0.79 2.31 -17.74
C GLU A 98 0.63 1.84 -17.41
N ASN A 99 1.49 1.80 -18.41
CA ASN A 99 2.91 1.57 -18.18
C ASN A 99 3.61 2.90 -17.88
N ILE A 100 4.17 3.02 -16.68
CA ILE A 100 5.02 4.17 -16.32
C ILE A 100 6.42 3.95 -16.89
N GLU A 101 6.81 4.78 -17.86
CA GLU A 101 8.17 4.78 -18.40
C GLU A 101 9.13 5.45 -17.43
N TYR A 102 10.26 4.80 -17.17
CA TYR A 102 11.25 5.33 -16.25
C TYR A 102 12.03 6.48 -16.88
N SER A 103 12.16 7.58 -16.14
CA SER A 103 13.13 8.64 -16.40
C SER A 103 14.04 8.87 -15.18
N LYS A 104 15.12 9.60 -15.38
CA LYS A 104 16.02 9.98 -14.27
C LYS A 104 15.25 10.90 -13.30
N PRO A 105 15.30 10.66 -11.98
CA PRO A 105 14.67 11.55 -10.99
C PRO A 105 15.14 13.00 -11.13
N ASN A 106 14.19 13.93 -11.02
CA ASN A 106 14.48 15.35 -10.94
C ASN A 106 15.25 15.68 -9.65
N PHE A 107 15.99 16.80 -9.65
CA PHE A 107 16.80 17.19 -8.49
C PHE A 107 15.95 17.40 -7.23
N ASN A 108 14.73 17.91 -7.40
CA ASN A 108 13.75 18.20 -6.35
C ASN A 108 12.73 17.06 -6.12
N TYR A 109 13.05 15.82 -6.54
CA TYR A 109 12.13 14.68 -6.50
C TYR A 109 11.51 14.45 -5.11
N TRP A 110 12.34 14.49 -4.07
CA TRP A 110 11.92 14.19 -2.70
C TRP A 110 11.11 15.32 -2.09
N GLU A 111 11.47 16.56 -2.39
CA GLU A 111 10.75 17.77 -2.00
C GLU A 111 9.34 17.77 -2.61
N VAL A 112 9.24 17.44 -3.90
CA VAL A 112 7.97 17.31 -4.62
C VAL A 112 7.12 16.19 -4.03
N LEU A 113 7.72 15.03 -3.73
CA LEU A 113 7.02 13.92 -3.08
C LEU A 113 6.46 14.34 -1.72
N GLY A 114 7.26 14.99 -0.87
CA GLY A 114 6.85 15.42 0.47
C GLY A 114 5.73 16.45 0.43
N GLN A 115 5.86 17.46 -0.43
CA GLN A 115 4.84 18.49 -0.63
C GLN A 115 3.52 17.91 -1.15
N ASN A 116 3.58 17.02 -2.14
CA ASN A 116 2.38 16.45 -2.72
C ASN A 116 1.73 15.40 -1.82
N LEU A 117 2.50 14.65 -1.02
CA LEU A 117 1.95 13.77 0.01
C LEU A 117 1.23 14.57 1.09
N ALA A 118 1.78 15.73 1.49
CA ALA A 118 1.09 16.64 2.40
C ALA A 118 -0.25 17.14 1.82
N LYS A 119 -0.33 17.40 0.50
CA LYS A 119 -1.61 17.73 -0.15
C LYS A 119 -2.56 16.52 -0.18
N LEU A 120 -2.05 15.32 -0.46
CA LEU A 120 -2.85 14.09 -0.44
C LEU A 120 -3.49 13.88 0.93
N HIS A 121 -2.70 13.96 2.00
CA HIS A 121 -3.17 13.80 3.38
C HIS A 121 -4.16 14.88 3.85
N ARG A 122 -4.29 15.99 3.13
CA ARG A 122 -5.32 17.00 3.40
C ARG A 122 -6.69 16.65 2.83
N ASN A 123 -6.77 15.66 1.94
CA ASN A 123 -8.05 15.06 1.54
C ASN A 123 -8.58 14.26 2.73
N THR A 124 -9.66 14.76 3.32
CA THR A 124 -10.22 14.26 4.56
C THR A 124 -11.59 13.63 4.34
N ASN A 125 -12.12 13.00 5.38
CA ASN A 125 -13.43 12.35 5.40
C ASN A 125 -14.01 12.44 6.83
N ASP A 126 -15.30 12.14 6.97
CA ASP A 126 -16.00 12.18 8.27
C ASP A 126 -15.68 10.96 9.16
N PHE A 127 -14.99 9.96 8.61
CA PHE A 127 -14.67 8.71 9.29
C PHE A 127 -13.29 8.16 8.88
N PHE A 128 -12.73 7.31 9.73
CA PHE A 128 -11.56 6.47 9.45
C PHE A 128 -12.01 5.15 8.80
N GLY A 129 -11.23 4.66 7.83
CA GLY A 129 -11.58 3.48 7.02
C GLY A 129 -11.99 3.86 5.60
N LEU A 130 -12.85 3.04 4.99
CA LEU A 130 -13.39 3.17 3.63
C LEU A 130 -14.75 2.49 3.53
N HIS A 131 -15.48 2.78 2.45
CA HIS A 131 -16.73 2.07 2.13
C HIS A 131 -16.51 0.65 1.57
N PHE A 132 -15.27 0.23 1.36
CA PHE A 132 -14.93 -1.10 0.90
C PHE A 132 -13.65 -1.61 1.57
N ASN A 133 -13.59 -2.92 1.81
CA ASN A 133 -12.38 -3.59 2.25
C ASN A 133 -11.43 -3.77 1.06
N ASN A 134 -10.13 -3.82 1.34
CA ASN A 134 -9.09 -4.04 0.35
C ASN A 134 -8.04 -4.99 0.93
N TYR A 135 -6.81 -4.92 0.44
CA TYR A 135 -5.71 -5.78 0.86
C TYR A 135 -4.48 -4.95 1.24
N ILE A 136 -3.70 -5.49 2.18
CA ILE A 136 -2.32 -5.08 2.45
C ILE A 136 -1.42 -6.30 2.18
N GLY A 137 -0.64 -6.25 1.10
CA GLY A 137 -0.04 -7.47 0.55
C GLY A 137 -1.13 -8.51 0.22
N SER A 138 -1.04 -9.71 0.81
CA SER A 138 -2.02 -10.79 0.62
C SER A 138 -3.09 -10.84 1.71
N LEU A 139 -3.00 -9.98 2.71
CA LEU A 139 -3.88 -10.00 3.86
C LEU A 139 -5.11 -9.12 3.61
N PRO A 140 -6.34 -9.62 3.85
CA PRO A 140 -7.52 -8.78 3.85
C PRO A 140 -7.39 -7.65 4.88
N GLN A 141 -7.69 -6.43 4.44
CA GLN A 141 -7.69 -5.23 5.27
C GLN A 141 -9.13 -4.76 5.47
N ASN A 142 -9.61 -4.84 6.71
CA ASN A 142 -10.93 -4.38 7.10
C ASN A 142 -10.94 -2.85 7.24
N ASN A 143 -11.84 -2.20 6.52
CA ASN A 143 -11.97 -0.75 6.46
C ASN A 143 -13.32 -0.25 6.97
N GLU A 144 -14.08 -1.08 7.69
CA GLU A 144 -15.34 -0.67 8.29
C GLU A 144 -15.20 0.69 9.02
N PRO A 145 -16.06 1.68 8.73
CA PRO A 145 -15.93 3.04 9.23
C PRO A 145 -15.92 3.19 10.76
N TYR A 146 -15.04 4.04 11.27
CA TYR A 146 -14.98 4.47 12.67
C TYR A 146 -14.93 6.01 12.76
N THR A 147 -15.45 6.58 13.84
CA THR A 147 -15.42 8.05 14.06
C THR A 147 -14.19 8.51 14.84
N ASP A 148 -13.44 7.58 15.42
CA ASP A 148 -12.23 7.87 16.19
C ASP A 148 -11.03 7.03 15.69
N TRP A 149 -9.86 7.66 15.66
CA TRP A 149 -8.65 7.03 15.13
C TRP A 149 -8.19 5.87 16.00
N LEU A 150 -8.27 6.02 17.31
CA LEU A 150 -7.68 5.09 18.26
C LEU A 150 -8.36 3.72 18.18
N SER A 151 -9.69 3.68 18.23
CA SER A 151 -10.45 2.44 18.08
C SER A 151 -10.30 1.86 16.69
N PHE A 152 -10.25 2.67 15.63
CA PHE A 152 -9.96 2.14 14.29
C PHE A 152 -8.58 1.45 14.23
N PHE A 153 -7.54 2.12 14.73
CA PHE A 153 -6.17 1.62 14.71
C PHE A 153 -6.00 0.37 15.59
N ILE A 154 -6.63 0.33 16.75
CA ILE A 154 -6.61 -0.89 17.59
C ILE A 154 -7.39 -2.01 16.92
N GLU A 155 -8.68 -1.81 16.63
CA GLU A 155 -9.58 -2.90 16.24
C GLU A 155 -9.40 -3.36 14.81
N LYS A 156 -9.12 -2.45 13.87
CA LYS A 156 -9.06 -2.75 12.43
C LYS A 156 -7.64 -2.87 11.89
N ARG A 157 -6.63 -2.56 12.71
CA ARG A 157 -5.22 -2.73 12.35
C ARG A 157 -4.53 -3.66 13.33
N LEU A 158 -4.15 -3.18 14.52
CA LEU A 158 -3.28 -3.92 15.43
C LEU A 158 -3.87 -5.27 15.89
N ASN A 159 -5.12 -5.27 16.36
CA ASN A 159 -5.76 -6.44 16.96
C ASN A 159 -5.97 -7.57 15.93
N ILE A 160 -6.34 -7.23 14.69
CA ILE A 160 -6.44 -8.20 13.59
C ILE A 160 -5.08 -8.85 13.33
N GLN A 161 -4.01 -8.05 13.21
CA GLN A 161 -2.69 -8.59 12.88
C GLN A 161 -2.08 -9.41 14.02
N ALA A 162 -2.25 -8.99 15.28
CA ALA A 162 -1.82 -9.76 16.44
C ALA A 162 -2.64 -11.06 16.59
N GLY A 163 -3.96 -11.00 16.39
CA GLY A 163 -4.84 -12.16 16.42
C GLY A 163 -4.51 -13.17 15.33
N LEU A 164 -4.26 -12.71 14.10
CA LEU A 164 -3.83 -13.56 12.99
C LEU A 164 -2.49 -14.23 13.26
N ALA A 165 -1.51 -13.47 13.78
CA ALA A 165 -0.21 -14.02 14.13
C ALA A 165 -0.31 -15.08 15.25
N TYR A 166 -1.20 -14.86 16.23
CA TYR A 166 -1.44 -15.83 17.29
C TYR A 166 -2.13 -17.08 16.77
N TYR A 167 -3.17 -16.93 15.94
CA TYR A 167 -3.91 -18.03 15.34
C TYR A 167 -3.02 -18.92 14.46
N ASN A 168 -2.06 -18.32 13.76
CA ASN A 168 -1.11 -19.02 12.90
C ASN A 168 0.17 -19.47 13.64
N ASP A 169 0.17 -19.51 14.98
CA ASP A 169 1.29 -19.92 15.83
C ASP A 169 2.61 -19.15 15.61
N LEU A 170 2.54 -17.92 15.07
CA LEU A 170 3.71 -17.06 14.87
C LEU A 170 4.11 -16.31 16.15
N ILE A 171 3.17 -16.10 17.07
CA ILE A 171 3.41 -15.49 18.38
C ILE A 171 2.80 -16.33 19.49
N SER A 172 3.40 -16.28 20.69
CA SER A 172 2.88 -16.96 21.87
C SER A 172 1.65 -16.24 22.46
N LYS A 173 0.89 -16.95 23.29
CA LYS A 173 -0.20 -16.35 24.09
C LYS A 173 0.29 -15.20 24.98
N ASP A 174 1.46 -15.35 25.61
CA ASP A 174 2.08 -14.26 26.41
C ASP A 174 2.30 -13.00 25.57
N LEU A 175 2.82 -13.15 24.35
CA LEU A 175 3.04 -12.02 23.46
C LEU A 175 1.72 -11.41 22.97
N TYR A 176 0.72 -12.23 22.66
CA TYR A 176 -0.61 -11.73 22.34
C TYR A 176 -1.22 -10.92 23.50
N ASP A 177 -1.08 -11.39 24.73
CA ASP A 177 -1.59 -10.68 25.92
C ASP A 177 -0.82 -9.37 26.19
N LYS A 178 0.47 -9.30 25.81
CA LYS A 178 1.24 -8.04 25.81
C LYS A 178 0.65 -6.99 24.87
N PHE A 179 0.15 -7.38 23.69
CA PHE A 179 -0.58 -6.45 22.81
C PHE A 179 -1.83 -5.90 23.50
N GLN A 180 -2.62 -6.76 24.14
CA GLN A 180 -3.84 -6.34 24.84
C GLN A 180 -3.55 -5.35 25.98
N ASN A 181 -2.43 -5.53 26.68
CA ASN A 181 -1.98 -4.56 27.70
C ASN A 181 -1.45 -3.28 27.06
N PHE A 182 -0.70 -3.38 25.96
CA PHE A 182 -0.15 -2.23 25.25
C PHE A 182 -1.23 -1.30 24.72
N TYR A 183 -2.37 -1.84 24.25
CA TYR A 183 -3.50 -1.04 23.78
C TYR A 183 -4.03 -0.08 24.85
N LYS A 184 -3.89 -0.42 26.14
CA LYS A 184 -4.30 0.44 27.26
C LYS A 184 -3.41 1.67 27.42
N ALA A 185 -2.18 1.66 26.89
CA ALA A 185 -1.25 2.79 26.92
C ALA A 185 -1.47 3.78 25.76
N LEU A 186 -2.05 3.32 24.65
CA LEU A 186 -2.22 4.11 23.43
C LEU A 186 -3.04 5.41 23.57
N PRO A 187 -4.08 5.52 24.42
CA PRO A 187 -4.84 6.78 24.59
C PRO A 187 -3.96 7.98 24.98
N ASN A 188 -2.85 7.75 25.69
CA ASN A 188 -1.94 8.81 26.12
C ASN A 188 -0.82 9.09 25.11
N LEU A 189 -0.70 8.26 24.08
CA LEU A 189 0.38 8.33 23.09
C LEU A 189 -0.10 8.93 21.78
N LEU A 190 -1.27 8.54 21.28
CA LEU A 190 -1.71 8.89 19.94
C LEU A 190 -2.57 10.17 19.95
N PRO A 191 -2.22 11.21 19.18
CA PRO A 191 -3.04 12.40 19.07
C PRO A 191 -4.33 12.10 18.30
N ASN A 192 -5.37 12.88 18.58
CA ASN A 192 -6.54 12.91 17.73
C ASN A 192 -6.31 13.89 16.58
N GLU A 193 -6.44 13.41 15.34
CA GLU A 193 -6.34 14.21 14.12
C GLU A 193 -7.46 13.81 13.17
N ASN A 194 -7.82 14.69 12.23
CA ASN A 194 -8.79 14.36 11.21
C ASN A 194 -8.28 13.20 10.33
N PRO A 195 -9.17 12.36 9.78
CA PRO A 195 -8.78 11.34 8.82
C PRO A 195 -8.09 11.96 7.60
N ALA A 196 -7.02 11.34 7.14
CA ALA A 196 -6.26 11.70 5.96
C ALA A 196 -6.32 10.55 4.97
N LEU A 197 -6.48 10.84 3.68
CA LEU A 197 -6.39 9.84 2.62
C LEU A 197 -4.95 9.31 2.54
N LEU A 198 -4.73 8.07 2.95
CA LEU A 198 -3.41 7.43 2.96
C LEU A 198 -3.23 6.54 1.73
N HIS A 199 -2.00 6.45 1.22
CA HIS A 199 -1.60 5.40 0.30
C HIS A 199 -1.71 4.01 0.97
N GLY A 200 -1.39 3.92 2.26
CA GLY A 200 -1.62 2.77 3.14
C GLY A 200 -0.53 1.71 3.10
N ASP A 201 0.28 1.67 2.04
CA ASP A 201 1.49 0.84 1.91
C ASP A 201 2.70 1.64 1.41
N LEU A 202 2.96 2.82 1.98
CA LEU A 202 4.00 3.72 1.46
C LEU A 202 5.39 3.43 2.05
N TRP A 203 6.21 2.75 1.26
CA TRP A 203 7.64 2.52 1.49
C TRP A 203 8.41 2.65 0.18
N SER A 204 9.74 2.54 0.21
CA SER A 204 10.58 2.89 -0.95
C SER A 204 10.33 2.04 -2.19
N GLY A 205 9.78 0.83 -2.02
CA GLY A 205 9.41 -0.04 -3.14
C GLY A 205 8.16 0.41 -3.90
N ASN A 206 7.30 1.21 -3.27
CA ASN A 206 6.01 1.64 -3.81
C ASN A 206 6.02 3.10 -4.33
N VAL A 207 7.22 3.67 -4.49
CA VAL A 207 7.44 4.98 -5.09
C VAL A 207 8.38 4.83 -6.28
N ILE A 208 7.88 5.05 -7.48
CA ILE A 208 8.65 4.97 -8.73
C ILE A 208 8.79 6.36 -9.36
N THR A 209 9.69 6.46 -10.32
CA THR A 209 9.90 7.70 -11.09
C THR A 209 9.20 7.61 -12.43
N ASP A 210 8.39 8.63 -12.74
CA ASP A 210 7.67 8.74 -14.02
C ASP A 210 8.57 9.18 -15.19
N ASP A 211 7.95 9.30 -16.36
CA ASP A 211 8.59 9.66 -17.63
C ASP A 211 9.16 11.09 -17.64
N LYS A 212 8.76 11.90 -16.66
CA LYS A 212 9.17 13.30 -16.47
C LYS A 212 10.11 13.48 -15.27
N GLY A 213 10.52 12.39 -14.62
CA GLY A 213 11.42 12.44 -13.47
C GLY A 213 10.71 12.80 -12.15
N ASN A 214 9.38 12.74 -12.09
CA ASN A 214 8.57 13.03 -10.90
C ASN A 214 8.18 11.75 -10.14
N PRO A 215 7.81 11.86 -8.85
CA PRO A 215 7.33 10.71 -8.08
C PRO A 215 5.96 10.22 -8.56
N CYS A 216 5.82 8.91 -8.62
CA CYS A 216 4.58 8.18 -8.91
C CYS A 216 4.38 7.10 -7.83
N LEU A 217 3.18 7.01 -7.26
CA LEU A 217 2.85 6.01 -6.23
C LEU A 217 2.16 4.81 -6.88
N VAL A 218 2.53 3.62 -6.42
CA VAL A 218 2.01 2.35 -6.94
C VAL A 218 1.68 1.40 -5.79
N ASP A 219 0.84 0.40 -6.06
CA ASP A 219 0.53 -0.70 -5.15
C ASP A 219 -0.09 -0.22 -3.81
N PRO A 220 -1.20 0.53 -3.85
CA PRO A 220 -1.76 1.12 -2.64
C PRO A 220 -2.61 0.14 -1.83
N ALA A 221 -2.65 0.36 -0.52
CA ALA A 221 -3.55 -0.28 0.43
C ALA A 221 -4.44 0.78 1.11
N VAL A 222 -5.09 1.60 0.28
CA VAL A 222 -5.74 2.89 0.65
C VAL A 222 -6.69 2.78 1.84
N TYR A 223 -6.72 3.82 2.68
CA TYR A 223 -7.82 4.11 3.60
C TYR A 223 -7.71 5.53 4.17
N TYR A 224 -8.78 6.04 4.77
CA TYR A 224 -8.70 7.25 5.59
C TYR A 224 -8.17 6.89 6.98
N GLY A 225 -6.98 7.39 7.32
CA GLY A 225 -6.27 7.07 8.55
C GLY A 225 -5.61 8.29 9.20
N ASN A 226 -4.85 8.10 10.27
CA ASN A 226 -4.00 9.17 10.77
C ASN A 226 -2.74 9.25 9.88
N ARG A 227 -2.48 10.42 9.29
CA ARG A 227 -1.33 10.71 8.42
C ARG A 227 0.04 10.37 9.02
N GLU A 228 0.17 10.43 10.34
CA GLU A 228 1.41 10.08 11.04
C GLU A 228 1.76 8.59 10.87
N MET A 229 0.77 7.73 10.61
CA MET A 229 0.99 6.32 10.33
C MET A 229 1.73 6.11 9.01
N GLU A 230 1.32 6.81 7.96
CA GLU A 230 2.00 6.75 6.65
C GLU A 230 3.42 7.33 6.75
N MET A 231 3.58 8.47 7.43
CA MET A 231 4.90 9.07 7.68
C MET A 231 5.83 8.18 8.51
N ALA A 232 5.30 7.43 9.48
CA ALA A 232 6.09 6.46 10.22
C ALA A 232 6.52 5.30 9.33
N PHE A 233 5.61 4.83 8.45
CA PHE A 233 5.89 3.73 7.54
C PHE A 233 6.96 4.10 6.50
N THR A 234 6.99 5.35 6.00
CA THR A 234 8.05 5.78 5.07
C THR A 234 9.46 5.74 5.66
N SER A 235 9.58 5.73 7.00
CA SER A 235 10.88 5.59 7.71
C SER A 235 11.33 4.14 7.88
N LEU A 236 10.45 3.18 7.62
CA LEU A 236 10.74 1.76 7.68
C LEU A 236 11.52 1.31 6.43
N PHE A 237 12.30 0.24 6.54
CA PHE A 237 13.03 -0.38 5.41
C PHE A 237 14.01 0.52 4.65
N GLY A 238 14.72 1.39 5.39
CA GLY A 238 15.80 2.23 4.83
C GLY A 238 15.45 3.71 4.78
N GLY A 239 14.16 4.06 4.87
CA GLY A 239 13.71 5.44 4.94
C GLY A 239 13.79 6.18 3.60
N PHE A 240 13.11 7.33 3.53
CA PHE A 240 13.26 8.29 2.43
C PHE A 240 14.39 9.29 2.68
N ASP A 241 14.76 10.06 1.65
CA ASP A 241 15.69 11.18 1.77
C ASP A 241 15.15 12.23 2.76
N ASN A 242 16.03 12.85 3.55
CA ASN A 242 15.62 13.86 4.55
C ASN A 242 14.83 15.02 3.94
N ARG A 243 15.12 15.38 2.68
CA ARG A 243 14.42 16.44 1.96
C ARG A 243 12.93 16.17 1.79
N PHE A 244 12.51 14.90 1.76
CA PHE A 244 11.09 14.53 1.76
C PHE A 244 10.43 14.90 3.10
N TYR A 245 11.05 14.53 4.22
CA TYR A 245 10.48 14.79 5.55
C TYR A 245 10.44 16.28 5.86
N GLU A 246 11.49 17.02 5.50
CA GLU A 246 11.56 18.48 5.64
C GLU A 246 10.43 19.14 4.82
N ALA A 247 10.31 18.81 3.55
CA ALA A 247 9.29 19.39 2.67
C ALA A 247 7.86 19.04 3.08
N TYR A 248 7.62 17.81 3.56
CA TYR A 248 6.33 17.43 4.13
C TYR A 248 6.03 18.24 5.40
N HIS A 249 6.98 18.34 6.33
CA HIS A 249 6.79 19.04 7.60
C HIS A 249 6.53 20.53 7.39
N GLU A 250 7.23 21.18 6.45
CA GLU A 250 6.96 22.57 6.07
C GLU A 250 5.55 22.76 5.51
N SER A 251 5.07 21.80 4.72
CA SER A 251 3.76 21.87 4.05
C SER A 251 2.59 21.50 4.97
N PHE A 252 2.79 20.53 5.86
CA PHE A 252 1.79 20.04 6.80
C PHE A 252 2.47 19.50 8.08
N PRO A 253 2.80 20.38 9.04
CA PRO A 253 3.55 20.03 10.23
C PRO A 253 2.95 18.84 11.00
N LEU A 254 3.80 17.87 11.37
CA LEU A 254 3.42 16.73 12.21
C LEU A 254 3.18 17.18 13.65
N GLN A 255 2.42 16.40 14.42
CA GLN A 255 2.15 16.76 15.81
C GLN A 255 3.45 16.69 16.63
N PRO A 256 3.63 17.54 17.66
CA PRO A 256 4.81 17.49 18.51
C PRO A 256 5.08 16.08 19.04
N ARG A 257 6.36 15.71 19.18
CA ARG A 257 6.80 14.38 19.68
C ARG A 257 6.44 13.20 18.75
N PHE A 258 6.32 13.47 17.45
CA PHE A 258 6.07 12.42 16.44
C PHE A 258 7.12 11.31 16.45
N ASP A 259 8.37 11.66 16.72
CA ASP A 259 9.49 10.72 16.87
C ASP A 259 9.22 9.62 17.91
N GLU A 260 8.49 9.94 18.99
CA GLU A 260 8.09 8.96 20.00
C GLU A 260 7.00 7.99 19.51
N ARG A 261 6.20 8.42 18.52
CA ARG A 261 5.08 7.66 17.95
C ARG A 261 5.45 6.82 16.74
N ILE A 262 6.58 7.11 16.07
CA ILE A 262 7.06 6.30 14.92
C ILE A 262 7.09 4.80 15.25
N PRO A 263 7.71 4.33 16.36
CA PRO A 263 7.74 2.90 16.65
C PRO A 263 6.34 2.32 16.90
N VAL A 264 5.42 3.09 17.46
CA VAL A 264 4.04 2.68 17.75
C VAL A 264 3.26 2.46 16.46
N TYR A 265 3.29 3.43 15.54
CA TYR A 265 2.65 3.30 14.23
C TYR A 265 3.25 2.15 13.41
N ASN A 266 4.58 1.98 13.48
CA ASN A 266 5.29 0.92 12.76
C ASN A 266 5.01 -0.50 13.27
N ILE A 267 4.34 -0.69 14.42
CA ILE A 267 3.89 -2.03 14.85
C ILE A 267 2.96 -2.64 13.79
N TYR A 268 2.06 -1.87 13.19
CA TYR A 268 1.12 -2.39 12.20
C TYR A 268 1.82 -2.98 10.97
N PRO A 269 2.63 -2.23 10.19
CA PRO A 269 3.30 -2.79 9.02
C PRO A 269 4.28 -3.90 9.39
N LEU A 270 4.94 -3.83 10.56
CA LEU A 270 5.79 -4.92 11.03
C LEU A 270 4.99 -6.21 11.28
N MET A 271 3.81 -6.12 11.89
CA MET A 271 2.96 -7.30 12.12
C MET A 271 2.35 -7.85 10.83
N VAL A 272 2.06 -7.00 9.84
CA VAL A 272 1.76 -7.45 8.48
C VAL A 272 2.93 -8.28 7.92
N HIS A 273 4.17 -7.80 8.07
CA HIS A 273 5.35 -8.54 7.61
C HIS A 273 5.57 -9.84 8.38
N VAL A 274 5.27 -9.88 9.69
CA VAL A 274 5.29 -11.12 10.47
C VAL A 274 4.33 -12.15 9.89
N ASN A 275 3.10 -11.74 9.58
CA ASN A 275 2.07 -12.62 9.05
C ASN A 275 2.36 -13.14 7.64
N ILE A 276 3.07 -12.36 6.80
CA ILE A 276 3.36 -12.74 5.41
C ILE A 276 4.73 -13.43 5.27
N PHE A 277 5.76 -12.93 5.96
CA PHE A 277 7.16 -13.31 5.76
C PHE A 277 7.81 -13.99 6.97
N GLY A 278 7.12 -14.05 8.11
CA GLY A 278 7.54 -14.78 9.30
C GLY A 278 8.19 -13.94 10.39
N THR A 279 8.66 -14.62 11.44
CA THR A 279 8.96 -14.02 12.75
C THR A 279 10.24 -13.18 12.81
N SER A 280 11.01 -13.08 11.72
CA SER A 280 12.21 -12.23 11.64
C SER A 280 11.91 -10.74 11.85
N TYR A 281 10.65 -10.32 11.65
CA TYR A 281 10.18 -8.95 11.85
C TYR A 281 9.66 -8.65 13.28
N LEU A 282 9.60 -9.64 14.17
CA LEU A 282 9.14 -9.45 15.56
C LEU A 282 10.07 -8.62 16.47
N PRO A 283 11.42 -8.67 16.36
CA PRO A 283 12.29 -7.94 17.29
C PRO A 283 11.97 -6.44 17.48
N PRO A 284 11.74 -5.63 16.42
CA PRO A 284 11.31 -4.23 16.59
C PRO A 284 9.94 -4.07 17.27
N VAL A 285 8.99 -4.97 17.01
CA VAL A 285 7.69 -4.99 17.69
C VAL A 285 7.89 -5.20 19.18
N LEU A 286 8.67 -6.21 19.57
CA LEU A 286 8.96 -6.51 20.98
C LEU A 286 9.62 -5.35 21.72
N ARG A 287 10.60 -4.69 21.09
CA ARG A 287 11.24 -3.50 21.67
C ARG A 287 10.23 -2.38 21.93
N THR A 288 9.29 -2.18 21.02
CA THR A 288 8.26 -1.15 21.17
C THR A 288 7.26 -1.52 22.28
N LEU A 289 6.73 -2.75 22.28
CA LEU A 289 5.81 -3.20 23.32
C LEU A 289 6.44 -3.07 24.73
N ASN A 290 7.68 -3.55 24.89
CA ASN A 290 8.39 -3.49 26.18
C ASN A 290 8.73 -2.07 26.66
N ARG A 291 8.66 -1.06 25.78
CA ARG A 291 8.88 0.34 26.17
C ARG A 291 7.66 0.94 26.87
N TYR A 292 6.46 0.40 26.62
CA TYR A 292 5.18 0.97 27.02
C TYR A 292 4.36 0.04 27.94
N LEU A 293 4.93 -1.09 28.34
CA LEU A 293 4.39 -2.06 29.31
C LEU A 293 5.22 -2.00 30.60
#